data_AF-A0A0U2Z616-F1
#
_entry.id   AF-A0A0U2Z616-F1
#
_cell.length_a   1.000
_cell.length_b   1.000
_cell.length_c   1.000
_cell.angle_alpha   90.00
_cell.angle_beta   90.00
_cell.angle_gamma   90.00
#
_symmetry.space_group_name_H-M   'P 1'
#
loop_
_entity.id
_entity.type
_entity.pdbx_description
1 polymer ?
#
loop_
_entity_poly.entity_id
_entity_poly.type
_entity_poly.pdbx_seq_one_letter_code
_entity_poly.pdbx_strand_id
1 'polypeptide(L)' 'VINEVPEVTVFSKSPVMLGQPNTLICHVDNIFPPVINITWLKNGHAVTEGVSETSFLPKDDHSFSKISYLTFLPS' A
#
# COMPACT_ATOMS: atom_id res chain seq x y z
N VAL A 1 -7.95 23.21 9.77
CA VAL A 1 -7.35 21.85 9.72
C VAL A 1 -6.52 21.81 8.45
N ILE A 2 -5.22 21.53 8.58
CA ILE A 2 -4.33 21.39 7.42
C ILE A 2 -4.50 19.95 6.93
N ASN A 3 -4.71 19.77 5.62
CA ASN A 3 -4.77 18.47 4.98
C ASN A 3 -3.57 18.37 4.05
N GLU A 4 -2.90 17.23 4.08
CA GLU A 4 -1.76 16.94 3.21
C GLU A 4 -2.19 16.07 2.03
N VAL A 5 -1.46 16.17 0.92
CA VAL A 5 -1.66 15.30 -0.24
C VAL A 5 -0.81 14.05 -0.04
N PRO A 6 -1.42 12.85 0.09
CA PRO A 6 -0.67 11.62 0.29
C PRO A 6 0.09 11.23 -0.98
N GLU A 7 1.30 10.74 -0.80
CA GLU A 7 2.17 10.29 -1.87
C GLU A 7 2.15 8.77 -1.93
N VAL A 8 1.87 8.19 -3.10
CA VAL A 8 1.68 6.75 -3.25
C VAL A 8 2.74 6.17 -4.17
N THR A 9 3.45 5.15 -3.70
CA THR A 9 4.38 4.36 -4.50
C THR A 9 4.02 2.88 -4.43
N VAL A 10 3.91 2.23 -5.59
CA VAL A 10 3.64 0.79 -5.68
C VAL A 10 4.84 0.07 -6.28
N PHE A 11 5.31 -0.98 -5.61
CA PHE A 11 6.46 -1.77 -6.05
C PHE A 11 6.35 -3.22 -5.57
N SER A 12 7.09 -4.14 -6.20
CA SER A 12 7.15 -5.53 -5.77
C SER A 12 8.21 -5.74 -4.68
N LYS A 13 7.96 -6.67 -3.76
CA LYS A 13 8.91 -7.05 -2.70
C LYS A 13 10.21 -7.64 -3.27
N SER A 14 10.11 -8.39 -4.36
CA SER A 14 11.23 -8.99 -5.09
C SER A 14 11.01 -8.86 -6.61
N PRO A 15 12.04 -9.11 -7.45
CA PRO A 15 11.86 -9.19 -8.90
C PRO A 15 10.73 -10.15 -9.27
N VAL A 16 9.90 -9.74 -10.24
CA VAL A 16 8.73 -10.51 -10.65
C VAL A 16 9.15 -11.66 -11.57
N MET A 17 8.80 -12.89 -11.20
CA MET A 17 9.01 -14.09 -12.01
C MET A 17 7.67 -14.84 -12.18
N LEU A 18 7.35 -15.26 -13.40
CA LEU A 18 6.11 -15.97 -13.71
C LEU A 18 6.03 -17.28 -12.91
N GLY A 19 4.87 -17.53 -12.30
CA GLY A 19 4.62 -18.74 -11.51
C GLY A 19 5.31 -18.77 -10.14
N GLN A 20 6.03 -17.72 -9.74
CA GLN A 20 6.62 -17.62 -8.40
C GLN A 20 5.86 -16.62 -7.53
N PRO A 21 5.37 -17.00 -6.34
CA PRO A 21 4.66 -16.09 -5.43
C PRO A 21 5.45 -14.82 -5.12
N ASN A 22 4.77 -13.68 -5.09
CA ASN A 22 5.36 -12.38 -4.77
C ASN A 22 4.35 -11.51 -3.98
N THR A 23 4.77 -10.31 -3.60
CA THR A 23 3.96 -9.35 -2.85
C THR A 23 4.12 -7.97 -3.49
N LEU A 24 3.00 -7.34 -3.85
CA LEU A 24 2.97 -5.91 -4.14
C LEU A 24 2.89 -5.14 -2.83
N ILE A 25 3.62 -4.04 -2.77
CA ILE A 25 3.70 -3.12 -1.63
C ILE A 25 3.19 -1.78 -2.13
N CYS A 26 2.16 -1.25 -1.46
CA CYS A 26 1.68 0.12 -1.62
C CYS A 26 2.17 0.90 -0.40
N HIS A 27 3.18 1.73 -0.60
CA HIS A 27 3.65 2.68 0.40
C HIS A 27 2.92 4.00 0.19
N VAL A 28 2.16 4.42 1.20
CA VAL A 28 1.49 5.71 1.24
C VAL A 28 2.20 6.58 2.28
N ASP A 29 2.73 7.71 1.84
CA ASP A 29 3.38 8.70 2.68
C ASP A 29 2.58 10.02 2.73
N ASN A 30 3.02 10.96 3.58
CA ASN A 30 2.45 12.30 3.74
C ASN A 30 0.93 12.30 4.08
N ILE A 31 0.53 11.38 4.96
CA ILE A 31 -0.87 11.25 5.38
C ILE A 31 -1.12 12.20 6.56
N PHE A 32 -1.96 13.21 6.37
CA PHE A 32 -2.46 14.05 7.46
C PHE A 32 -3.82 14.68 7.11
N PRO A 33 -4.86 14.57 7.98
CA PRO A 33 -4.92 13.77 9.21
C PRO A 33 -4.82 12.25 8.94
N PRO A 34 -4.63 11.38 9.97
CA PRO A 34 -4.45 9.93 9.80
C PRO A 34 -5.78 9.22 9.47
N VAL A 35 -6.35 9.52 8.30
CA VAL A 35 -7.57 8.92 7.77
C VAL A 35 -7.34 8.62 6.30
N ILE A 36 -7.28 7.33 5.94
CA ILE A 36 -7.13 6.90 4.55
C ILE A 36 -7.70 5.48 4.36
N ASN A 37 -8.26 5.21 3.17
CA ASN A 37 -8.68 3.88 2.73
C ASN A 37 -7.77 3.42 1.58
N ILE A 38 -7.16 2.25 1.74
CA ILE A 38 -6.33 1.63 0.70
C ILE A 38 -7.05 0.37 0.19
N THR A 39 -7.29 0.31 -1.11
CA THR A 39 -7.96 -0.83 -1.76
C THR A 39 -7.13 -1.32 -2.93
N TRP A 40 -6.97 -2.63 -3.04
CA TRP A 40 -6.31 -3.25 -4.18
C TRP A 40 -7.32 -3.64 -5.26
N LEU A 41 -6.96 -3.36 -6.52
CA LEU A 41 -7.73 -3.78 -7.68
C LEU A 41 -6.89 -4.72 -8.54
N LYS A 42 -7.45 -5.88 -8.89
CA LYS A 42 -6.91 -6.77 -9.91
C LYS A 42 -7.83 -6.70 -11.12
N ASN A 43 -7.30 -6.21 -12.25
CA ASN A 43 -8.08 -6.02 -13.50
C ASN A 43 -9.37 -5.20 -13.27
N GLY A 44 -9.31 -4.17 -12.43
CA GLY A 44 -10.46 -3.30 -12.10
C GLY A 44 -11.40 -3.84 -11.03
N HIS A 45 -11.22 -5.08 -10.55
CA HIS A 45 -12.05 -5.68 -9.50
C HIS A 45 -11.34 -5.64 -8.15
N ALA A 46 -12.08 -5.27 -7.10
CA ALA A 46 -11.56 -5.25 -5.74
C ALA A 46 -11.12 -6.64 -5.29
N VAL A 47 -9.93 -6.72 -4.68
CA VAL A 47 -9.40 -7.94 -4.07
C VAL A 47 -9.10 -7.68 -2.60
N THR A 48 -9.49 -8.64 -1.77
CA THR A 48 -9.25 -8.64 -0.32
C THR A 48 -8.42 -9.85 0.13
N GLU A 49 -8.42 -10.93 -0.65
CA GLU A 49 -7.58 -12.09 -0.41
C GLU A 49 -6.11 -11.71 -0.54
N GLY A 50 -5.29 -12.13 0.43
CA GLY A 50 -3.86 -11.82 0.45
C GLY A 50 -3.51 -10.36 0.79
N VAL A 51 -4.51 -9.54 1.14
CA VAL A 51 -4.31 -8.15 1.54
C VAL A 51 -4.01 -8.06 3.04
N SER A 52 -3.01 -7.27 3.40
CA SER A 52 -2.74 -6.84 4.78
C SER A 52 -2.24 -5.41 4.80
N GLU A 53 -2.27 -4.76 5.96
CA GLU A 53 -1.79 -3.38 6.11
C GLU A 53 -1.22 -3.11 7.50
N THR A 54 -0.35 -2.10 7.59
CA THR A 54 0.15 -1.59 8.87
C THR A 54 -0.86 -0.62 9.49
N SER A 55 -0.72 -0.36 10.80
CA SER A 55 -1.24 0.87 11.40
C SER A 55 -0.56 2.11 10.80
N PHE A 56 -1.07 3.31 11.12
CA PHE A 56 -0.37 4.55 10.80
C PHE A 56 0.98 4.60 11.51
N LEU A 57 2.05 4.82 10.74
CA LEU A 57 3.42 4.95 11.21
C LEU A 57 3.72 6.45 11.34
N PRO A 58 4.06 6.94 12.54
CA PRO A 58 4.37 8.36 12.73
C PRO A 58 5.70 8.74 12.07
N LYS A 59 5.78 9.98 11.58
CA LYS A 59 7.00 10.60 11.05
C LYS A 59 7.42 11.82 11.89
N ASP A 60 8.67 12.24 11.71
CA ASP A 60 9.26 13.39 12.42
C ASP A 60 8.57 14.72 12.10
N ASP A 61 7.97 14.84 10.91
CA ASP A 61 7.21 16.00 10.45
C ASP A 61 5.74 16.02 10.93
N HIS A 62 5.39 15.11 11.85
CA HIS A 62 4.04 14.89 12.37
C HIS A 62 3.00 14.37 11.36
N SER A 63 3.42 14.08 10.13
CA SER A 63 2.61 13.29 9.18
C SER A 63 2.69 11.80 9.53
N PHE A 64 1.93 11.00 8.80
CA PHE A 64 1.93 9.54 8.93
C PHE A 64 2.24 8.89 7.58
N SER A 65 2.80 7.68 7.64
CA SER A 65 2.83 6.76 6.51
C SER A 65 2.04 5.49 6.83
N LYS A 66 1.62 4.75 5.80
CA LYS A 66 0.92 3.48 5.92
C LYS A 66 1.34 2.57 4.78
N ILE A 67 1.53 1.28 5.07
CA ILE A 67 1.92 0.30 4.06
C ILE A 67 0.81 -0.74 3.93
N SER A 68 0.37 -0.98 2.70
CA SER A 68 -0.51 -2.10 2.36
C SER A 68 0.23 -3.11 1.48
N TYR A 69 -0.07 -4.37 1.67
CA TYR A 69 0.54 -5.50 0.99
C TYR A 69 -0.54 -6.29 0.27
N LEU A 70 -0.22 -6.81 -0.92
CA LEU A 70 -1.04 -7.77 -1.65
C LEU A 70 -0.17 -8.94 -2.10
N THR A 71 -0.42 -10.14 -1.57
CA THR A 71 0.19 -11.36 -2.10
C THR A 71 -0.45 -11.74 -3.43
N PHE A 72 0.37 -12.12 -4.41
CA PHE A 72 -0.12 -12.52 -5.72
C PHE A 72 0.81 -13.57 -6.35
N LEU A 73 0.26 -14.32 -7.29
CA LEU A 73 1.01 -15.18 -8.19
C LEU A 73 1.06 -14.49 -9.57
N PRO A 74 2.23 -14.05 -10.05
CA PRO A 74 2.38 -13.50 -11.39
C PRO A 74 2.02 -14.54 -12.45
N SER A 75 1.13 -14.16 -13.36
CA SER A 75 0.56 -15.00 -14.43
C SER A 75 0.57 -14.28 -15.75
#